data_AF-A0A943B8X8-F1
#
_entry.id   AF-A0A943B8X8-F1
#
_cell.length_a   1.000
_cell.length_b   1.000
_cell.length_c   1.000
_cell.angle_alpha   90.00
_cell.angle_beta   90.00
_cell.angle_gamma   90.00
#
_symmetry.space_group_name_H-M   'P 1'
#
loop_
_entity.id
_entity.type
_entity.pdbx_description
1 polymer ?
#
loop_
_entity_poly.entity_id
_entity_poly.type
_entity_poly.pdbx_seq_one_letter_code
_entity_poly.pdbx_strand_id
1 'polypeptide(L)'
;MSKKNDLEITAVFNKIIRPSVHFEIHPYIENLTKITTEMVATENYFPEVYNDFLNFIGKEEQKIYTEQLFAQFEKMYNRKLSSQEKDMIKLAYIMGKTNQFSK
;
A
#
# COMPACT_ATOMS: atom_id res chain seq x y z
N MET A 1 27.02 -0.19 6.04
CA MET A 1 26.81 -1.47 5.32
C MET A 1 26.05 -1.17 4.04
N SER A 2 26.68 -1.33 2.88
CA SER A 2 26.04 -1.10 1.58
C SER A 2 25.01 -2.20 1.32
N LYS A 3 23.73 -1.86 1.19
CA LYS A 3 22.70 -2.82 0.76
C LYS A 3 22.96 -3.13 -0.72
N LYS A 4 23.25 -4.40 -1.00
CA LYS A 4 23.24 -4.96 -2.35
C LYS A 4 21.85 -4.73 -2.96
N ASN A 5 21.79 -4.04 -4.09
CA ASN A 5 20.57 -3.87 -4.88
C ASN A 5 20.42 -5.06 -5.84
N ASP A 6 20.10 -6.23 -5.28
CA ASP A 6 19.68 -7.35 -6.12
C ASP A 6 18.16 -7.15 -6.39
N LEU A 7 17.76 -7.09 -7.67
CA LEU A 7 16.36 -6.88 -8.09
C LEU A 7 15.55 -8.17 -7.87
N GLU A 8 15.36 -8.52 -6.61
CA GLU A 8 14.66 -9.73 -6.20
C GLU A 8 13.17 -9.47 -5.97
N ILE A 9 12.36 -10.51 -6.13
CA ILE A 9 10.94 -10.50 -5.77
C ILE A 9 10.84 -10.33 -4.25
N THR A 10 10.24 -9.23 -3.79
CA THR A 10 10.10 -8.93 -2.36
C THR A 10 8.84 -9.52 -1.75
N ALA A 11 7.78 -9.72 -2.55
CA ALA A 11 6.51 -10.31 -2.12
C ALA A 11 5.70 -10.83 -3.33
N VAL A 12 4.79 -11.79 -3.08
CA VAL A 12 3.87 -12.34 -4.08
C VAL A 12 2.47 -12.42 -3.47
N PHE A 13 1.44 -12.09 -4.26
CA PHE A 13 0.03 -12.26 -3.91
C PHE A 13 -0.66 -13.08 -4.99
N ASN A 14 -1.31 -14.17 -4.58
CA ASN A 14 -2.08 -15.04 -5.47
C ASN A 14 -3.32 -15.56 -4.73
N LYS A 15 -4.50 -15.44 -5.37
CA LYS A 15 -5.81 -15.82 -4.82
C LYS A 15 -6.72 -16.30 -5.95
N ILE A 16 -7.46 -17.38 -5.68
CA ILE A 16 -8.56 -17.84 -6.53
C ILE A 16 -9.81 -17.03 -6.19
N ILE A 17 -10.65 -16.78 -7.18
CA ILE A 17 -11.85 -15.94 -7.02
C ILE A 17 -13.08 -16.75 -7.40
N ARG A 18 -14.08 -16.73 -6.53
CA ARG A 18 -15.39 -17.33 -6.79
C ARG A 18 -16.16 -16.50 -7.83
N PRO A 19 -16.60 -17.10 -8.96
CA PRO A 19 -17.42 -16.42 -9.95
C PRO A 19 -18.80 -16.04 -9.42
N SER A 20 -19.35 -14.92 -9.92
CA SER A 20 -20.71 -14.46 -9.59
C SER A 20 -21.73 -14.64 -10.72
N VAL A 21 -21.27 -14.89 -11.95
CA VAL A 21 -22.13 -15.00 -13.14
C VAL A 21 -22.19 -16.43 -13.66
N HIS A 22 -21.03 -17.04 -13.92
CA HIS A 22 -20.93 -18.42 -14.39
C HIS A 22 -20.28 -19.28 -13.31
N PHE A 23 -21.09 -20.06 -12.59
CA PHE A 23 -20.61 -20.84 -11.45
C PHE A 23 -19.85 -22.11 -11.85
N GLU A 24 -20.08 -22.62 -13.05
CA GLU A 24 -19.40 -23.81 -13.58
C GLU A 24 -18.28 -23.41 -14.55
N ILE A 25 -17.10 -23.97 -14.33
CA ILE A 25 -15.97 -23.79 -15.23
C ILE A 25 -16.12 -24.74 -16.42
N HIS A 26 -16.06 -24.18 -17.62
CA HIS A 26 -16.13 -24.99 -18.84
C HIS A 26 -14.90 -25.94 -18.94
N PRO A 27 -15.04 -27.20 -19.38
CA PRO A 27 -13.94 -28.18 -19.42
C PRO A 27 -12.70 -27.72 -20.18
N TYR A 28 -12.86 -26.85 -21.19
CA TYR A 28 -11.72 -26.24 -21.88
C TYR A 28 -10.87 -25.34 -20.97
N ILE A 29 -11.51 -24.51 -20.14
CA ILE A 29 -10.83 -23.60 -19.20
C ILE A 29 -10.19 -24.40 -18.06
N GLU A 30 -10.87 -25.42 -17.58
CA GLU A 30 -10.31 -26.36 -16.59
C GLU A 30 -9.08 -27.08 -17.15
N ASN A 31 -9.13 -27.56 -18.39
CA ASN A 31 -7.98 -28.22 -19.01
C ASN A 31 -6.77 -27.29 -19.17
N LEU A 32 -7.02 -26.02 -19.49
CA LEU A 32 -5.99 -24.99 -19.68
C LEU A 32 -5.37 -24.52 -18.37
N THR A 33 -6.19 -24.28 -17.34
CA THR A 33 -5.77 -23.63 -16.08
C THR A 33 -5.58 -24.60 -14.92
N LYS A 34 -6.13 -25.80 -15.03
CA LYS A 34 -6.26 -26.80 -13.95
C LYS A 34 -7.10 -26.34 -12.75
N ILE A 35 -7.87 -25.26 -12.92
CA ILE A 35 -8.80 -24.76 -11.91
C ILE A 35 -10.16 -25.42 -12.13
N THR A 36 -10.66 -26.11 -11.11
CA THR A 36 -11.96 -26.80 -11.16
C THR A 36 -13.06 -25.96 -10.50
N THR A 37 -14.32 -26.30 -10.78
CA THR A 37 -15.48 -25.64 -10.18
C THR A 37 -15.48 -25.76 -8.65
N GLU A 38 -15.03 -26.90 -8.12
CA GLU A 38 -14.95 -27.15 -6.68
C GLU A 38 -13.90 -26.26 -6.01
N MET A 39 -12.77 -26.02 -6.69
CA MET A 39 -11.71 -25.14 -6.19
C MET A 39 -12.23 -23.71 -6.01
N VAL A 40 -13.00 -23.19 -6.95
CA VAL A 40 -13.53 -21.81 -6.88
C VAL A 40 -14.76 -21.68 -5.98
N ALA A 41 -15.51 -22.76 -5.74
CA ALA A 41 -16.79 -22.72 -5.04
C ALA A 41 -16.67 -22.31 -3.55
N THR A 42 -15.53 -22.62 -2.93
CA THR A 42 -15.26 -22.34 -1.50
C THR A 42 -14.51 -21.03 -1.28
N GLU A 43 -14.13 -20.35 -2.36
CA GLU A 43 -13.32 -19.13 -2.31
C GLU A 43 -14.18 -17.87 -2.17
N ASN A 44 -13.49 -16.76 -1.89
CA ASN A 44 -14.10 -15.45 -1.72
C ASN A 44 -14.51 -14.84 -3.08
N TYR A 45 -15.55 -14.01 -3.06
CA TYR A 45 -15.93 -13.22 -4.23
C TYR A 45 -14.92 -12.11 -4.51
N PHE A 46 -14.92 -11.62 -5.76
CA PHE A 46 -14.00 -10.58 -6.21
C PHE A 46 -13.87 -9.36 -5.26
N PRO A 47 -14.95 -8.78 -4.71
CA PRO A 47 -14.83 -7.60 -3.84
C PRO A 47 -13.99 -7.85 -2.57
N GLU A 48 -14.09 -9.05 -1.99
CA GLU A 48 -13.33 -9.43 -0.80
C GLU A 48 -11.86 -9.64 -1.13
N VAL A 49 -11.57 -10.39 -2.21
CA VAL A 49 -10.19 -10.61 -2.69
C VAL A 49 -9.53 -9.31 -3.13
N TYR A 50 -10.31 -8.37 -3.68
CA TYR A 50 -9.82 -7.04 -4.02
C TYR A 50 -9.42 -6.24 -2.77
N ASN A 51 -10.20 -6.31 -1.70
CA ASN A 51 -9.83 -5.68 -0.42
C ASN A 51 -8.57 -6.34 0.19
N ASP A 52 -8.45 -7.67 0.09
CA ASP A 52 -7.23 -8.38 0.49
C ASP A 52 -6.01 -7.91 -0.31
N PHE A 53 -6.19 -7.68 -1.62
CA PHE A 53 -5.15 -7.13 -2.47
C PHE A 53 -4.77 -5.69 -2.08
N LEU A 54 -5.76 -4.83 -1.80
CA LEU A 54 -5.51 -3.47 -1.30
C LEU A 54 -4.73 -3.48 0.02
N ASN A 55 -5.07 -4.42 0.91
CA ASN A 55 -4.33 -4.60 2.17
C ASN A 55 -2.91 -5.12 1.92
N PHE A 56 -2.72 -6.01 0.94
CA PHE A 56 -1.41 -6.56 0.57
C PHE A 56 -0.47 -5.51 -0.02
N ILE A 57 -0.94 -4.69 -0.97
CA ILE A 57 -0.13 -3.59 -1.53
C ILE A 57 0.09 -2.47 -0.49
N GLY A 58 -0.74 -2.44 0.54
CA GLY A 58 -0.70 -1.44 1.60
C GLY A 58 -1.10 -0.05 1.11
N LYS A 59 -1.05 0.92 2.01
CA LYS A 59 -1.08 2.33 1.63
C LYS A 59 0.34 2.73 1.27
N GLU A 60 0.53 3.38 0.11
CA GLU A 60 1.80 4.04 -0.17
C GLU A 60 2.14 4.94 1.02
N GLU A 61 3.31 4.74 1.62
CA GLU A 61 3.84 5.72 2.55
C GLU A 61 4.03 7.01 1.77
N GLN A 62 3.16 7.99 2.04
CA GLN A 62 3.35 9.34 1.50
C GLN A 62 4.70 9.85 1.97
N LYS A 63 5.66 9.85 1.06
CA LYS A 63 7.00 10.36 1.32
C LYS A 63 6.92 11.88 1.41
N ILE A 64 7.21 12.42 2.59
CA ILE A 64 7.28 13.86 2.78
C ILE A 64 8.61 14.38 2.24
N TYR A 65 8.51 15.36 1.35
CA TYR A 65 9.67 16.14 0.91
C TYR A 65 9.91 17.29 1.89
N THR A 66 10.71 17.03 2.93
CA THR A 66 10.93 17.99 4.04
C THR A 66 11.48 19.33 3.57
N GLU A 67 12.33 19.36 2.55
CA GLU A 67 12.86 20.62 2.01
C GLU A 67 11.77 21.49 1.37
N GLN A 68 10.82 20.87 0.66
CA GLN A 68 9.68 21.59 0.08
C GLN A 68 8.73 22.10 1.17
N LEU A 69 8.52 21.29 2.22
CA LEU A 69 7.76 21.70 3.40
C LEU A 69 8.39 22.96 4.04
N PHE A 70 9.69 22.94 4.32
CA PHE A 70 10.37 24.09 4.90
C PHE A 70 10.34 25.31 4.00
N ALA A 71 10.57 25.15 2.69
CA ALA A 71 10.52 26.25 1.73
C ALA A 71 9.13 26.94 1.73
N GLN A 72 8.05 26.16 1.87
CA GLN A 72 6.70 26.72 1.94
C GLN A 72 6.47 27.53 3.22
N PHE A 73 6.93 27.05 4.38
CA PHE A 73 6.87 27.82 5.63
C PHE A 73 7.71 29.10 5.53
N GLU A 74 8.94 29.02 5.02
CA GLU A 74 9.80 30.20 4.83
C GLU A 74 9.12 31.26 3.93
N LYS A 75 8.42 30.81 2.87
CA LYS A 75 7.62 31.68 2.00
C LYS A 75 6.43 32.31 2.74
N MET A 76 5.66 31.53 3.50
CA MET A 76 4.48 32.02 4.22
C MET A 76 4.84 33.06 5.29
N TYR A 77 5.97 32.87 5.98
CA TYR A 77 6.43 33.77 7.04
C TYR A 77 7.46 34.80 6.57
N ASN A 78 7.78 34.81 5.27
CA ASN A 78 8.75 35.69 4.64
C ASN A 78 10.10 35.77 5.39
N ARG A 79 10.59 34.64 5.88
CA ARG A 79 11.85 34.54 6.63
C ARG A 79 12.45 33.15 6.53
N LYS A 80 13.73 33.01 6.87
CA LYS A 80 14.39 31.71 7.00
C LYS A 80 14.02 31.02 8.31
N LEU A 81 13.88 29.70 8.25
CA LEU A 81 13.70 28.86 9.43
C LEU A 81 15.07 28.48 10.00
N SER A 82 15.22 28.61 11.31
CA SER A 82 16.36 28.08 12.04
C SER A 82 16.34 26.55 12.06
N SER A 83 17.49 25.93 12.36
CA SER A 83 17.59 24.47 12.47
C SER A 83 16.63 23.91 13.51
N GLN A 84 16.50 24.59 14.66
CA GLN A 84 15.59 24.18 15.73
C GLN A 84 14.12 24.22 15.30
N GLU A 85 13.70 25.24 14.53
CA GLU A 85 12.33 25.31 14.01
C GLU A 85 12.04 24.22 12.99
N LYS A 86 13.01 23.91 12.12
CA LYS A 86 12.92 22.79 11.18
C LYS A 86 12.72 21.46 11.92
N ASP A 87 13.44 21.25 13.01
CA ASP A 87 13.32 20.06 13.85
C ASP A 87 11.96 20.01 14.57
N MET A 88 11.48 21.14 15.11
CA MET A 88 10.15 21.22 15.71
C MET A 88 9.03 20.90 14.71
N ILE A 89 9.11 21.41 13.49
CA ILE A 89 8.11 21.13 12.43
C ILE A 89 8.12 19.65 12.04
N LYS A 90 9.31 19.06 11.85
CA LYS A 90 9.44 17.62 11.58
C LYS A 90 8.85 16.77 12.71
N LEU A 91 9.15 17.14 13.95
CA LEU A 91 8.67 16.42 15.13
C LEU A 91 7.14 16.47 15.21
N ALA A 92 6.55 17.66 15.07
CA ALA A 92 5.10 17.84 15.07
C ALA A 92 4.42 17.01 13.96
N TYR A 93 5.00 16.98 12.76
CA TYR A 93 4.50 16.15 11.66
C TYR A 93 4.53 14.66 12.02
N ILE A 94 5.67 14.16 12.54
CA ILE A 94 5.83 12.74 12.90
C ILE A 94 4.82 12.36 13.98
N MET A 95 4.70 13.17 15.04
CA MET A 95 3.74 12.94 16.12
C MET A 95 2.29 12.89 15.62
N GLY A 96 1.94 13.73 14.65
CA GLY A 96 0.63 13.69 13.97
C GLY A 96 0.44 12.43 13.13
N LYS A 97 1.44 12.05 12.30
CA LYS A 97 1.40 10.84 11.45
C LYS A 97 1.27 9.57 12.30
N THR A 98 1.91 9.51 13.45
CA THR A 98 1.86 8.34 14.36
C THR A 98 0.60 8.32 15.22
N ASN A 99 -0.31 9.30 15.10
CA ASN A 99 -1.49 9.43 15.96
C ASN A 99 -1.13 9.38 17.46
N GLN A 100 0.06 9.89 17.83
CA GLN A 100 0.61 9.73 19.19
C GLN A 100 -0.30 10.31 20.28
N PHE A 101 -1.16 11.24 19.92
CA PHE A 101 -2.10 11.91 20.83
C PHE A 101 -3.57 11.63 20.50
N SER A 102 -3.86 10.66 19.63
CA SER A 102 -5.22 10.20 19.36
C SER A 102 -5.61 9.16 20.43
N LYS A 103 -6.79 9.32 21.05
CA LYS A 103 -7.35 8.38 22.04
C LYS A 103 -7.88 7.12 21.38
#